data_AF-A0A0A2M6T4-F1
#
_entry.id   AF-A0A0A2M6T4-F1
#
_cell.length_a   1.000
_cell.length_b   1.000
_cell.length_c   1.000
_cell.angle_alpha   90.00
_cell.angle_beta   90.00
_cell.angle_gamma   90.00
#
_symmetry.space_group_name_H-M   'P 1'
#
loop_
_entity.id
_entity.type
_entity.pdbx_description
1 polymer ?
#
loop_
_entity_poly.entity_id
_entity_poly.type
_entity_poly.pdbx_seq_one_letter_code
_entity_poly.pdbx_strand_id
1 'polypeptide(L)'
;MKLFILLFLTFYSLNIFAQTNLKKEFYLDENNKPILLTEFKGKVSLYNKYGYTVVSETDSTLTAKIIFREKTGILQPGERDAVVKTLQQLTHNAVNVSQTIIINYFYSEPVKNQAPCIDHYTSDKKYLRFINKHTDYAQFFMTEKGFNYSQQSVYEDVNETIRNLLFKDVVHCGNYIIIKPDGHYYKRVGEYRQDDIPSKIKEDW
;
A
#
# COMPACT_ATOMS: atom_id res chain seq x y z
N MET A 1 -33.32 54.81 12.28
CA MET A 1 -31.96 54.81 11.67
C MET A 1 -31.03 53.75 12.28
N LYS A 2 -30.87 53.68 13.62
CA LYS A 2 -29.98 52.70 14.28
C LYS A 2 -30.34 51.22 14.02
N LEU A 3 -31.64 50.88 13.98
CA LEU A 3 -32.11 49.51 13.70
C LEU A 3 -31.80 49.05 12.26
N PHE A 4 -31.91 49.94 11.29
CA PHE A 4 -31.59 49.66 9.88
C PHE A 4 -30.09 49.45 9.66
N ILE A 5 -29.24 50.19 10.37
CA ILE A 5 -27.78 50.01 10.33
C ILE A 5 -27.40 48.66 10.95
N LEU A 6 -28.05 48.26 12.04
CA LEU A 6 -27.82 46.96 12.68
C LEU A 6 -28.23 45.80 11.75
N LEU A 7 -29.39 45.91 11.10
CA LEU A 7 -29.88 44.95 10.11
C LEU A 7 -28.91 44.85 8.91
N PHE A 8 -28.44 45.98 8.40
CA PHE A 8 -27.49 46.01 7.30
C PHE A 8 -26.14 45.37 7.66
N LEU A 9 -25.63 45.62 8.87
CA LEU A 9 -24.42 44.97 9.39
C LEU A 9 -24.60 43.46 9.58
N THR A 10 -25.77 43.01 10.05
CA THR A 10 -26.06 41.57 10.14
C THR A 10 -26.12 40.90 8.77
N PHE A 11 -26.76 41.52 7.76
CA PHE A 11 -26.78 40.97 6.39
C PHE A 11 -25.40 40.98 5.72
N TYR A 12 -24.55 41.97 6.01
CA TYR A 12 -23.17 41.98 5.53
C TYR A 12 -22.33 40.87 6.18
N SER A 13 -22.56 40.60 7.47
CA SER A 13 -21.86 39.52 8.18
C SER A 13 -22.22 38.11 7.68
N LEU A 14 -23.46 37.89 7.22
CA LEU A 14 -23.90 36.60 6.66
C LEU A 14 -23.21 36.24 5.34
N ASN A 15 -22.78 37.22 4.55
CA ASN A 15 -22.02 36.97 3.32
C ASN A 15 -20.56 36.54 3.58
N ILE A 16 -20.01 36.82 4.77
CA ILE A 16 -18.65 36.39 5.16
C ILE A 16 -18.64 34.91 5.58
N PHE A 17 -19.77 34.40 6.08
CA PHE A 17 -19.95 32.97 6.39
C PHE A 17 -20.40 32.13 5.18
N ALA A 18 -20.70 32.75 4.05
CA ALA A 18 -20.93 32.07 2.78
C ALA A 18 -19.59 31.73 2.10
N GLN A 19 -18.63 31.18 2.84
CA GLN A 19 -17.61 30.36 2.21
C GLN A 19 -18.29 29.08 1.73
N THR A 20 -18.80 29.11 0.50
CA THR A 20 -19.02 27.89 -0.29
C THR A 20 -17.64 27.28 -0.53
N ASN A 21 -17.07 26.66 0.51
CA ASN A 21 -15.80 25.95 0.45
C ASN A 21 -16.02 24.65 -0.30
N LEU A 22 -16.22 24.76 -1.62
CA LEU A 22 -15.92 23.64 -2.51
C LEU A 22 -14.45 23.31 -2.28
N LYS A 23 -14.22 22.18 -1.61
CA LYS A 23 -12.87 21.71 -1.27
C LYS A 23 -12.05 21.68 -2.54
N LYS A 24 -10.81 22.14 -2.45
CA LYS A 24 -9.91 22.12 -3.61
C LYS A 24 -9.60 20.68 -3.96
N GLU A 25 -9.92 20.28 -5.19
CA GLU A 25 -9.69 18.93 -5.68
C GLU A 25 -8.28 18.80 -6.28
N PHE A 26 -7.58 17.73 -5.90
CA PHE A 26 -6.29 17.36 -6.46
C PHE A 26 -6.36 15.93 -7.01
N TYR A 27 -5.83 15.76 -8.20
CA TYR A 27 -5.77 14.47 -8.89
C TYR A 27 -4.30 14.12 -9.10
N LEU A 28 -3.89 12.95 -8.60
CA LEU A 28 -2.52 12.48 -8.66
C LEU A 28 -2.42 11.20 -9.49
N ASP A 29 -1.36 11.11 -10.28
CA ASP A 29 -0.96 9.88 -10.94
C ASP A 29 -0.30 8.89 -9.96
N GLU A 30 0.09 7.73 -10.46
CA GLU A 30 0.75 6.65 -9.71
C GLU A 30 2.11 7.05 -9.08
N ASN A 31 2.71 8.14 -9.55
CA ASN A 31 3.99 8.69 -9.13
C ASN A 31 3.84 9.93 -8.24
N ASN A 32 2.62 10.25 -7.79
CA ASN A 32 2.27 11.47 -7.04
C ASN A 32 2.42 12.77 -7.84
N LYS A 33 2.41 12.71 -9.18
CA LYS A 33 2.42 13.93 -9.99
C LYS A 33 0.99 14.45 -10.17
N PRO A 34 0.75 15.76 -9.99
CA PRO A 34 -0.54 16.35 -10.28
C PRO A 34 -0.92 16.18 -11.75
N ILE A 35 -2.14 15.71 -11.99
CA ILE A 35 -2.73 15.55 -13.33
C ILE A 35 -4.11 16.24 -13.39
N LEU A 36 -4.62 16.44 -14.60
CA LEU A 36 -5.95 17.02 -14.79
C LEU A 36 -7.05 15.97 -14.53
N LEU A 37 -8.24 16.41 -14.13
CA LEU A 37 -9.40 15.52 -13.93
C LEU A 37 -9.75 14.68 -15.17
N THR A 38 -9.59 15.26 -16.37
CA THR A 38 -9.83 14.57 -17.64
C THR A 38 -8.83 13.44 -17.84
N GLU A 39 -7.55 13.67 -17.56
CA GLU A 39 -6.50 12.66 -17.61
C GLU A 39 -6.72 11.59 -16.54
N PHE A 40 -7.06 11.99 -15.32
CA PHE A 40 -7.36 11.09 -14.22
C PHE A 40 -8.50 10.13 -14.58
N LYS A 41 -9.64 10.64 -15.08
CA LYS A 41 -10.78 9.83 -15.54
C LYS A 41 -10.38 8.91 -16.69
N GLY A 42 -9.60 9.42 -17.65
CA GLY A 42 -9.05 8.63 -18.75
C GLY A 42 -8.23 7.45 -18.25
N LYS A 43 -7.27 7.69 -17.36
CA LYS A 43 -6.46 6.63 -16.73
C LYS A 43 -7.34 5.65 -15.96
N VAL A 44 -8.18 6.08 -15.02
CA VAL A 44 -9.05 5.16 -14.25
C VAL A 44 -9.89 4.26 -15.16
N SER A 45 -10.47 4.81 -16.25
CA SER A 45 -11.27 4.03 -17.19
C SER A 45 -10.50 2.94 -17.94
N LEU A 46 -9.23 3.18 -18.28
CA LEU A 46 -8.34 2.22 -18.93
C LEU A 46 -7.81 1.18 -17.94
N TYR A 47 -7.66 1.57 -16.68
CA TYR A 47 -6.96 0.82 -15.64
C TYR A 47 -7.86 0.13 -14.62
N ASN A 48 -9.19 0.13 -14.77
CA ASN A 48 -10.11 -0.58 -13.85
C ASN A 48 -9.76 -2.08 -13.64
N LYS A 49 -8.96 -2.68 -14.54
CA LYS A 49 -8.41 -4.03 -14.38
C LYS A 49 -7.08 -4.10 -13.59
N TYR A 50 -6.27 -3.04 -13.59
CA TYR A 50 -4.88 -3.04 -13.12
C TYR A 50 -4.56 -1.97 -12.05
N GLY A 51 -5.54 -1.20 -11.58
CA GLY A 51 -5.35 -0.20 -10.54
C GLY A 51 -6.63 0.12 -9.77
N TYR A 52 -6.50 0.92 -8.71
CA TYR A 52 -7.60 1.44 -7.90
C TYR A 52 -7.36 2.91 -7.55
N THR A 53 -8.39 3.58 -7.05
CA THR A 53 -8.31 4.98 -6.62
C THR A 53 -8.33 5.06 -5.09
N VAL A 54 -7.39 5.79 -4.51
CA VAL A 54 -7.41 6.18 -3.10
C VAL A 54 -7.87 7.63 -3.02
N VAL A 55 -8.88 7.88 -2.17
CA VAL A 55 -9.39 9.23 -1.91
C VAL A 55 -9.09 9.59 -0.46
N SER A 56 -8.55 10.78 -0.27
CA SER A 56 -8.31 11.37 1.06
C SER A 56 -8.91 12.76 1.11
N GLU A 57 -9.46 13.12 2.27
CA GLU A 57 -10.19 14.37 2.47
C GLU A 57 -9.67 15.07 3.73
N THR A 58 -9.38 16.36 3.60
CA THR A 58 -9.11 17.27 4.72
C THR A 58 -10.19 18.34 4.77
N ASP A 59 -10.13 19.25 5.74
CA ASP A 59 -11.09 20.36 5.84
C ASP A 59 -11.10 21.26 4.61
N SER A 60 -9.99 21.35 3.88
CA SER A 60 -9.82 22.27 2.75
C SER A 60 -9.63 21.60 1.39
N THR A 61 -9.30 20.30 1.35
CA THR A 61 -8.90 19.62 0.12
C THR A 61 -9.49 18.23 -0.01
N LEU A 62 -9.79 17.83 -1.24
CA LEU A 62 -10.06 16.45 -1.63
C LEU A 62 -8.93 15.99 -2.56
N THR A 63 -8.24 14.91 -2.22
CA THR A 63 -7.16 14.35 -3.06
C THR A 63 -7.53 12.95 -3.51
N ALA A 64 -7.56 12.73 -4.82
CA ALA A 64 -7.74 11.42 -5.45
C ALA A 64 -6.44 10.98 -6.13
N LYS A 65 -5.99 9.76 -5.86
CA LYS A 65 -4.74 9.20 -6.37
C LYS A 65 -4.99 7.87 -7.05
N ILE A 66 -4.36 7.65 -8.20
CA ILE A 66 -4.33 6.36 -8.88
C ILE A 66 -3.23 5.48 -8.27
N ILE A 67 -3.55 4.23 -7.95
CA ILE A 67 -2.59 3.21 -7.52
C ILE A 67 -2.65 2.03 -8.48
N PHE A 68 -1.51 1.63 -9.04
CA PHE A 68 -1.42 0.39 -9.80
C PHE A 68 -1.28 -0.82 -8.88
N ARG A 69 -1.98 -1.89 -9.25
CA ARG A 69 -1.91 -3.20 -8.57
C ARG A 69 -0.55 -3.83 -8.75
N GLU A 70 0.14 -3.58 -9.85
CA GLU A 70 1.45 -4.17 -10.13
C GLU A 70 2.47 -3.07 -10.40
N LYS A 71 3.68 -3.21 -9.84
CA LYS A 71 4.77 -2.28 -10.02
C LYS A 71 6.10 -3.01 -10.04
N THR A 72 6.94 -2.71 -11.03
CA THR A 72 8.33 -3.15 -11.09
C THR A 72 9.27 -1.96 -10.90
N GLY A 73 10.51 -2.25 -10.54
CA GLY A 73 11.54 -1.23 -10.42
C GLY A 73 12.81 -1.77 -9.77
N ILE A 74 13.69 -0.87 -9.39
CA ILE A 74 14.94 -1.16 -8.70
C ILE A 74 14.95 -0.38 -7.39
N LEU A 75 15.29 -1.05 -6.30
CA LEU A 75 15.50 -0.41 -5.00
C LEU A 75 16.67 0.58 -5.08
N GLN A 76 16.55 1.70 -4.38
CA GLN A 76 17.63 2.67 -4.28
C GLN A 76 18.83 2.06 -3.54
N PRO A 77 20.05 2.59 -3.75
CA PRO A 77 21.24 2.13 -3.05
C PRO A 77 21.01 2.10 -1.53
N GLY A 78 21.25 0.94 -0.91
CA GLY A 78 21.07 0.71 0.53
C GLY A 78 19.66 0.33 0.99
N GLU A 79 18.62 0.48 0.15
CA GLU A 79 17.26 0.07 0.53
C GLU A 79 17.13 -1.45 0.72
N ARG A 80 17.79 -2.24 -0.14
CA ARG A 80 17.81 -3.71 0.04
C ARG A 80 18.45 -4.11 1.38
N ASP A 81 19.54 -3.47 1.75
CA ASP A 81 20.22 -3.73 3.03
C ASP A 81 19.35 -3.31 4.22
N ALA A 82 18.63 -2.19 4.10
CA ALA A 82 17.66 -1.76 5.10
C ALA A 82 16.51 -2.78 5.26
N VAL A 83 15.99 -3.32 4.15
CA VAL A 83 15.00 -4.40 4.17
C VAL A 83 15.55 -5.64 4.85
N VAL A 84 16.73 -6.13 4.43
CA VAL A 84 17.39 -7.31 5.01
C VAL A 84 17.61 -7.15 6.51
N LYS A 85 18.17 -6.01 6.93
CA LYS A 85 18.42 -5.70 8.35
C LYS A 85 17.11 -5.71 9.15
N THR A 86 16.07 -5.11 8.61
CA THR A 86 14.75 -5.08 9.26
C THR A 86 14.17 -6.49 9.41
N LEU A 87 14.20 -7.30 8.35
CA LEU A 87 13.71 -8.68 8.39
C LEU A 87 14.48 -9.54 9.40
N GLN A 88 15.80 -9.42 9.44
CA GLN A 88 16.64 -10.13 10.42
C GLN A 88 16.33 -9.70 11.87
N GLN A 89 16.09 -8.41 12.10
CA GLN A 89 15.74 -7.89 13.42
C GLN A 89 14.38 -8.36 13.91
N LEU A 90 13.38 -8.40 13.02
CA LEU A 90 12.00 -8.78 13.38
C LEU A 90 11.81 -10.29 13.50
N THR A 91 12.52 -11.06 12.67
CA THR A 91 12.25 -12.50 12.53
C THR A 91 13.33 -13.39 13.12
N HIS A 92 14.49 -12.81 13.45
CA HIS A 92 15.71 -13.54 13.84
C HIS A 92 16.21 -14.55 12.79
N ASN A 93 15.65 -14.53 11.57
CA ASN A 93 16.08 -15.37 10.47
C ASN A 93 17.15 -14.66 9.64
N ALA A 94 18.24 -15.36 9.33
CA ALA A 94 19.25 -14.84 8.42
C ALA A 94 18.73 -14.78 6.98
N VAL A 95 19.08 -13.71 6.26
CA VAL A 95 18.85 -13.57 4.82
C VAL A 95 20.21 -13.48 4.14
N ASN A 96 20.50 -14.42 3.26
CA ASN A 96 21.74 -14.42 2.48
C ASN A 96 21.67 -13.40 1.35
N VAL A 97 22.82 -12.81 1.00
CA VAL A 97 22.91 -11.80 -0.06
C VAL A 97 22.41 -12.31 -1.42
N SER A 98 22.57 -13.59 -1.71
CA SER A 98 22.15 -14.22 -2.97
C SER A 98 20.68 -14.65 -3.00
N GLN A 99 19.94 -14.53 -1.89
CA GLN A 99 18.55 -14.95 -1.85
C GLN A 99 17.63 -13.90 -2.48
N THR A 100 16.60 -14.42 -3.16
CA THR A 100 15.42 -13.63 -3.53
C THR A 100 14.53 -13.51 -2.30
N ILE A 101 14.16 -12.28 -1.95
CA ILE A 101 13.29 -12.00 -0.80
C ILE A 101 11.85 -11.95 -1.28
N ILE A 102 10.96 -12.61 -0.56
CA ILE A 102 9.51 -12.60 -0.80
C ILE A 102 8.85 -12.12 0.48
N ILE A 103 8.14 -11.00 0.43
CA ILE A 103 7.38 -10.49 1.57
C ILE A 103 5.91 -10.48 1.19
N ASN A 104 5.11 -11.27 1.89
CA ASN A 104 3.66 -11.20 1.84
C ASN A 104 3.21 -10.26 2.96
N TYR A 105 2.65 -9.10 2.62
CA TYR A 105 2.34 -8.03 3.57
C TYR A 105 0.83 -7.81 3.71
N PHE A 106 0.34 -7.85 4.95
CA PHE A 106 -1.09 -7.78 5.25
C PHE A 106 -1.44 -6.51 6.03
N TYR A 107 -2.54 -5.89 5.60
CA TYR A 107 -3.09 -4.67 6.17
C TYR A 107 -4.47 -4.99 6.74
N SER A 108 -4.80 -4.44 7.92
CA SER A 108 -6.13 -4.59 8.51
C SER A 108 -7.07 -3.67 7.76
N GLU A 109 -8.04 -4.26 7.07
CA GLU A 109 -9.12 -3.46 6.53
C GLU A 109 -9.95 -2.87 7.69
N PRO A 110 -10.47 -1.65 7.55
CA PRO A 110 -11.24 -0.99 8.61
C PRO A 110 -12.58 -1.67 8.93
N VAL A 111 -12.93 -2.76 8.22
CA VAL A 111 -14.22 -3.43 8.34
C VAL A 111 -14.19 -4.44 9.49
N LYS A 112 -14.91 -4.12 10.57
CA LYS A 112 -15.18 -5.06 11.67
C LYS A 112 -15.97 -6.27 11.13
N ASN A 113 -15.57 -7.49 11.53
CA ASN A 113 -16.25 -8.77 11.32
C ASN A 113 -15.92 -9.59 10.06
N GLN A 114 -14.82 -9.32 9.36
CA GLN A 114 -14.30 -10.27 8.38
C GLN A 114 -13.25 -11.17 9.02
N ALA A 115 -13.25 -12.46 8.64
CA ALA A 115 -12.13 -13.34 8.93
C ALA A 115 -10.84 -12.69 8.38
N PRO A 116 -9.71 -12.79 9.10
CA PRO A 116 -8.51 -12.10 8.66
C PRO A 116 -8.08 -12.74 7.33
N CYS A 117 -8.16 -11.94 6.26
CA CYS A 117 -7.72 -12.24 4.90
C CYS A 117 -6.40 -13.01 4.81
N ILE A 118 -5.51 -12.82 5.78
CA ILE A 118 -4.21 -13.51 5.94
C ILE A 118 -4.31 -15.05 6.00
N ASP A 119 -5.39 -15.62 6.57
CA ASP A 119 -5.53 -17.07 6.80
C ASP A 119 -5.38 -17.87 5.49
N HIS A 120 -5.94 -17.34 4.40
CA HIS A 120 -5.85 -17.96 3.08
C HIS A 120 -4.41 -18.08 2.59
N TYR A 121 -3.57 -17.10 2.95
CA TYR A 121 -2.18 -17.00 2.48
C TYR A 121 -1.21 -17.80 3.37
N THR A 122 -1.45 -17.83 4.68
CA THR A 122 -0.53 -18.48 5.63
C THR A 122 -0.76 -19.99 5.73
N SER A 123 -1.85 -20.51 5.16
CA SER A 123 -2.25 -21.92 5.26
C SER A 123 -2.14 -22.72 3.94
N ASP A 124 -1.74 -22.10 2.82
CA ASP A 124 -1.56 -22.80 1.55
C ASP A 124 -0.36 -23.76 1.60
N LYS A 125 -0.66 -25.04 1.87
CA LYS A 125 0.34 -26.12 1.96
C LYS A 125 1.11 -26.33 0.65
N LYS A 126 0.52 -26.05 -0.52
CA LYS A 126 1.19 -26.24 -1.81
C LYS A 126 2.24 -25.15 -1.99
N TYR A 127 1.86 -23.90 -1.71
CA TYR A 127 2.77 -22.76 -1.75
C TYR A 127 3.92 -22.91 -0.73
N LEU A 128 3.60 -23.22 0.52
CA LEU A 128 4.62 -23.42 1.57
C LEU A 128 5.60 -24.54 1.20
N ARG A 129 5.11 -25.63 0.60
CA ARG A 129 5.97 -26.72 0.12
C ARG A 129 6.88 -26.28 -1.03
N PHE A 130 6.39 -25.41 -1.92
CA PHE A 130 7.21 -24.82 -2.97
C PHE A 130 8.34 -24.00 -2.34
N ILE A 131 8.01 -23.03 -1.48
CA ILE A 131 9.00 -22.17 -0.81
C ILE A 131 10.04 -22.98 -0.04
N ASN A 132 9.61 -23.96 0.78
CA ASN A 132 10.51 -24.76 1.60
C ASN A 132 11.49 -25.65 0.80
N LYS A 133 11.22 -25.90 -0.50
CA LYS A 133 12.14 -26.64 -1.38
C LYS A 133 13.23 -25.75 -1.98
N HIS A 134 13.11 -24.44 -1.87
CA HIS A 134 13.98 -23.46 -2.51
C HIS A 134 14.76 -22.67 -1.46
N THR A 135 15.98 -23.13 -1.17
CA THR A 135 16.88 -22.45 -0.22
C THR A 135 17.39 -21.11 -0.75
N ASP A 136 17.22 -20.84 -2.04
CA ASP A 136 17.50 -19.58 -2.71
C ASP A 136 16.42 -18.50 -2.45
N TYR A 137 15.32 -18.84 -1.76
CA TYR A 137 14.28 -17.89 -1.37
C TYR A 137 14.26 -17.65 0.14
N ALA A 138 14.05 -16.39 0.52
CA ALA A 138 13.76 -15.99 1.89
C ALA A 138 12.35 -15.38 1.94
N GLN A 139 11.40 -16.13 2.48
CA GLN A 139 9.99 -15.73 2.52
C GLN A 139 9.56 -15.28 3.92
N PHE A 140 8.77 -14.21 3.96
CA PHE A 140 8.27 -13.61 5.19
C PHE A 140 6.79 -13.25 5.04
N PHE A 141 5.97 -13.72 5.99
CA PHE A 141 4.62 -13.20 6.18
C PHE A 141 4.68 -12.06 7.19
N MET A 142 4.21 -10.88 6.82
CA MET A 142 4.32 -9.68 7.64
C MET A 142 2.99 -8.93 7.73
N THR A 143 2.75 -8.29 8.87
CA THR A 143 1.57 -7.44 9.08
C THR A 143 1.97 -6.02 9.41
N GLU A 144 1.03 -5.09 9.24
CA GLU A 144 1.17 -3.77 9.85
C GLU A 144 1.18 -3.82 11.38
N LYS A 145 1.63 -2.73 11.98
CA LYS A 145 1.62 -2.54 13.42
C LYS A 145 0.20 -2.53 14.00
N GLY A 146 0.00 -3.25 15.10
CA GLY A 146 -1.29 -3.41 15.77
C GLY A 146 -2.19 -4.47 15.14
N PHE A 147 -1.71 -5.24 14.16
CA PHE A 147 -2.51 -6.27 13.51
C PHE A 147 -2.68 -7.47 14.45
N ASN A 148 -3.92 -7.73 14.85
CA ASN A 148 -4.22 -8.82 15.79
C ASN A 148 -4.24 -10.18 15.07
N TYR A 149 -3.11 -10.88 15.06
CA TYR A 149 -2.99 -12.22 14.50
C TYR A 149 -1.97 -13.07 15.25
N SER A 150 -2.34 -14.30 15.63
CA SER A 150 -1.60 -15.09 16.62
C SER A 150 -0.81 -16.28 16.05
N GLN A 151 -0.54 -16.32 14.74
CA GLN A 151 0.21 -17.43 14.13
C GLN A 151 1.72 -17.20 14.24
N GLN A 152 2.46 -18.23 14.70
CA GLN A 152 3.90 -18.17 15.01
C GLN A 152 4.85 -17.84 13.83
N SER A 153 4.37 -17.79 12.60
CA SER A 153 5.20 -17.52 11.40
C SER A 153 4.79 -16.25 10.65
N VAL A 154 4.06 -15.38 11.33
CA VAL A 154 3.69 -14.04 10.84
C VAL A 154 4.30 -13.01 11.78
N TYR A 155 4.99 -12.03 11.20
CA TYR A 155 5.76 -11.05 11.95
C TYR A 155 5.18 -9.64 11.81
N GLU A 156 5.02 -8.95 12.92
CA GLU A 156 4.54 -7.58 12.93
C GLU A 156 5.67 -6.60 12.54
N ASP A 157 5.39 -5.69 11.60
CA ASP A 157 6.28 -4.58 11.27
C ASP A 157 6.18 -3.46 12.33
N VAL A 158 6.67 -3.74 13.54
CA VAL A 158 6.50 -2.90 14.75
C VAL A 158 6.98 -1.45 14.57
N ASN A 159 7.97 -1.23 13.71
CA ASN A 159 8.58 0.06 13.41
C ASN A 159 8.06 0.68 12.09
N GLU A 160 7.14 -0.01 11.40
CA GLU A 160 6.58 0.39 10.09
C GLU A 160 7.64 0.59 9.00
N THR A 161 8.84 0.00 9.15
CA THR A 161 9.95 0.19 8.21
C THR A 161 9.65 -0.47 6.87
N ILE A 162 9.14 -1.71 6.88
CA ILE A 162 8.78 -2.43 5.64
C ILE A 162 7.61 -1.73 4.96
N ARG A 163 6.62 -1.27 5.72
CA ARG A 163 5.51 -0.47 5.23
C ARG A 163 6.01 0.76 4.48
N ASN A 164 6.84 1.57 5.14
CA ASN A 164 7.28 2.85 4.62
C ASN A 164 8.19 2.71 3.39
N LEU A 165 9.05 1.69 3.35
CA LEU A 165 9.94 1.42 2.23
C LEU A 165 9.20 0.80 1.04
N LEU A 166 8.37 -0.22 1.27
CA LEU A 166 7.89 -1.10 0.20
C LEU A 166 6.40 -0.96 -0.09
N PHE A 167 5.58 -0.67 0.92
CA PHE A 167 4.12 -0.71 0.85
C PHE A 167 3.45 0.63 1.22
N LYS A 168 4.13 1.73 0.93
CA LYS A 168 3.55 3.08 1.08
C LYS A 168 2.25 3.18 0.24
N ASP A 169 1.22 3.72 0.85
CA ASP A 169 -0.13 3.95 0.28
C ASP A 169 -0.97 2.69 0.00
N VAL A 170 -0.60 1.53 0.57
CA VAL A 170 -1.42 0.32 0.50
C VAL A 170 -2.59 0.40 1.49
N VAL A 171 -3.78 0.05 1.01
CA VAL A 171 -5.04 0.10 1.79
C VAL A 171 -5.82 -1.22 1.79
N HIS A 172 -5.45 -2.17 0.93
CA HIS A 172 -6.11 -3.46 0.80
C HIS A 172 -5.34 -4.54 1.53
N CYS A 173 -6.06 -5.54 2.04
CA CYS A 173 -5.40 -6.71 2.54
C CYS A 173 -4.81 -7.58 1.41
N GLY A 174 -3.70 -8.26 1.72
CA GLY A 174 -3.04 -9.17 0.81
C GLY A 174 -2.20 -8.42 -0.20
N ASN A 175 -0.92 -8.27 0.09
CA ASN A 175 0.04 -7.67 -0.82
C ASN A 175 1.26 -8.57 -0.88
N TYR A 176 2.07 -8.47 -1.93
CA TYR A 176 3.39 -9.06 -1.89
C TYR A 176 4.42 -8.26 -2.68
N ILE A 177 5.68 -8.49 -2.36
CA ILE A 177 6.82 -8.03 -3.15
C ILE A 177 7.84 -9.15 -3.26
N ILE A 178 8.43 -9.27 -4.44
CA ILE A 178 9.57 -10.13 -4.74
C ILE A 178 10.74 -9.19 -5.00
N ILE A 179 11.86 -9.40 -4.33
CA ILE A 179 13.08 -8.59 -4.47
C ILE A 179 14.23 -9.52 -4.84
N LYS A 180 14.79 -9.34 -6.03
CA LYS A 180 15.95 -10.10 -6.52
C LYS A 180 17.24 -9.69 -5.76
N PRO A 181 18.31 -10.49 -5.81
CA PRO A 181 19.58 -10.18 -5.14
C PRO A 181 20.19 -8.83 -5.53
N ASP A 182 19.96 -8.39 -6.77
CA ASP A 182 20.44 -7.13 -7.33
C ASP A 182 19.55 -5.92 -7.01
N GLY A 183 18.46 -6.13 -6.25
CA GLY A 183 17.55 -5.07 -5.83
C GLY A 183 16.43 -4.75 -6.83
N HIS A 184 16.34 -5.41 -7.99
CA HIS A 184 15.11 -5.34 -8.78
C HIS A 184 13.96 -5.87 -7.92
N TYR A 185 12.77 -5.25 -8.03
CA TYR A 185 11.56 -5.76 -7.41
C TYR A 185 10.37 -5.86 -8.37
N TYR A 186 9.47 -6.79 -8.05
CA TYR A 186 8.09 -6.84 -8.51
C TYR A 186 7.17 -6.77 -7.29
N LYS A 187 6.27 -5.81 -7.27
CA LYS A 187 5.30 -5.59 -6.19
C LYS A 187 3.88 -5.76 -6.72
N ARG A 188 3.06 -6.46 -5.96
CA ARG A 188 1.62 -6.57 -6.15
C ARG A 188 0.84 -6.08 -4.93
N VAL A 189 -0.15 -5.23 -5.17
CA VAL A 189 -0.99 -4.57 -4.17
C VAL A 189 -2.44 -5.02 -4.32
N GLY A 190 -3.05 -5.37 -3.19
CA GLY A 190 -4.37 -5.99 -3.12
C GLY A 190 -4.36 -7.47 -3.49
N GLU A 191 -5.53 -8.10 -3.32
CA GLU A 191 -5.71 -9.54 -3.42
C GLU A 191 -4.98 -10.18 -4.62
N TYR A 192 -4.34 -11.31 -4.35
CA TYR A 192 -3.56 -12.06 -5.31
C TYR A 192 -3.69 -13.55 -5.04
N ARG A 193 -3.35 -14.36 -6.05
CA ARG A 193 -3.24 -15.79 -5.85
C ARG A 193 -1.79 -16.13 -5.50
N GLN A 194 -1.57 -16.89 -4.43
CA GLN A 194 -0.21 -17.26 -4.04
C GLN A 194 0.50 -18.14 -5.08
N ASP A 195 -0.25 -18.90 -5.86
CA ASP A 195 0.29 -19.73 -6.92
C ASP A 195 0.80 -18.93 -8.13
N ASP A 196 0.58 -17.61 -8.17
CA ASP A 196 1.21 -16.70 -9.14
C ASP A 196 2.66 -16.34 -8.77
N ILE A 197 3.04 -16.41 -7.49
CA ILE A 197 4.40 -16.04 -7.04
C ILE A 197 5.48 -16.93 -7.70
N PRO A 198 5.34 -18.28 -7.75
CA PRO A 198 6.30 -19.15 -8.41
C PRO A 198 6.56 -18.84 -9.89
N SER A 199 5.55 -18.38 -10.64
CA SER A 199 5.76 -17.95 -12.04
C SER A 199 6.44 -16.59 -12.08
N LYS A 200 5.99 -15.63 -11.25
CA LYS A 200 6.54 -14.27 -11.19
C LYS A 200 8.01 -14.20 -10.81
N ILE A 201 8.48 -15.11 -9.95
CA ILE A 201 9.91 -15.20 -9.59
C ILE A 201 10.80 -15.51 -10.81
N LYS A 202 10.27 -16.26 -11.79
CA LYS A 202 11.00 -16.72 -12.98
C LYS A 202 10.94 -15.73 -14.15
N GLU A 203 10.10 -14.71 -14.04
CA GLU A 203 9.98 -13.69 -15.07
C GLU A 203 11.15 -12.70 -15.01
N ASP A 204 11.50 -12.15 -16.17
CA ASP A 204 12.40 -11.00 -16.28
C ASP A 204 11.55 -9.72 -16.27
N TRP A 205 11.80 -8.93 -15.24
CA TRP A 205 11.19 -7.63 -14.96
C TRP A 205 12.22 -6.73 -14.29
#